data_AF-A0A139AJE2-F1
#
_entry.id   AF-A0A139AJE2-F1
#
_cell.length_a   1.000
_cell.length_b   1.000
_cell.length_c   1.000
_cell.angle_alpha   90.00
_cell.angle_beta   90.00
_cell.angle_gamma   90.00
#
_symmetry.space_group_name_H-M   'P 1'
#
loop_
_entity.id
_entity.type
_entity.pdbx_description
1 polymer ?
#
loop_
_entity_poly.entity_id
_entity_poly.type
_entity_poly.pdbx_seq_one_letter_code
_entity_poly.pdbx_strand_id
1 'polypeptide(L)'
;MKAAEKKKEVPAVKWVVREALKVSWALFVGVLFRGEVCCLECDVNNATPSDSIFSRTVQLKSDDADLVASLFSSRDAVSALAERVHSLPPASTIRSSLAPADLDNLREDVGSLVRDLGQTKGLRDKWELAVLIVALEDVVARAGRSESVDDESAVPVLELYGKLLEICDELDLRKVWELKPLLSGDDIVRILNRKPGPGMKEILVSVVVWQMRNPTGSTSECEEWLRSRWT
;
A
#
# COMPACT_ATOMS: atom_id res chain seq x y z
N MET A 1 14.18 36.37 -30.95
CA MET A 1 13.04 35.63 -30.37
C MET A 1 13.34 34.14 -30.40
N LYS A 2 13.06 33.47 -29.27
CA LYS A 2 13.11 32.02 -28.97
C LYS A 2 14.42 31.50 -28.38
N ALA A 3 14.53 31.63 -27.05
CA ALA A 3 15.37 30.81 -26.20
C ALA A 3 14.77 29.40 -26.12
N ALA A 4 15.55 28.38 -26.48
CA ALA A 4 15.20 26.98 -26.29
C ALA A 4 15.49 26.59 -24.84
N GLU A 5 14.42 26.35 -24.09
CA GLU A 5 14.45 25.90 -22.71
C GLU A 5 14.85 24.41 -22.69
N LYS A 6 16.11 24.13 -22.35
CA LYS A 6 16.60 22.76 -22.14
C LYS A 6 15.94 22.19 -20.88
N LYS A 7 14.95 21.31 -21.05
CA LYS A 7 14.46 20.42 -19.98
C LYS A 7 15.66 19.65 -19.42
N LYS A 8 15.98 19.91 -18.16
CA LYS A 8 17.04 19.25 -17.43
C LYS A 8 16.50 17.89 -16.98
N GLU A 9 16.64 16.88 -17.84
CA GLU A 9 16.36 15.49 -17.46
C GLU A 9 17.16 15.13 -16.21
N VAL A 10 16.48 14.55 -15.21
CA VAL A 10 17.09 14.12 -13.95
C VAL A 10 17.65 12.71 -14.15
N PRO A 11 18.99 12.53 -14.29
CA PRO A 11 19.60 11.24 -14.60
C PRO A 11 19.37 10.16 -13.53
N ALA A 12 18.97 10.55 -12.32
CA ALA A 12 18.66 9.64 -11.23
C ALA A 12 17.43 8.75 -11.51
N VAL A 13 16.40 9.29 -12.19
CA VAL A 13 15.17 8.52 -12.49
C VAL A 13 15.47 7.41 -13.50
N LYS A 14 16.22 7.72 -14.56
CA LYS A 14 16.64 6.71 -15.57
C LYS A 14 17.51 5.61 -14.97
N TRP A 15 18.37 5.93 -14.00
CA TRP A 15 19.18 4.92 -13.31
C TRP A 15 18.34 4.06 -12.36
N VAL A 16 17.48 4.67 -11.54
CA VAL A 16 16.59 3.94 -10.62
C VAL A 16 15.62 3.06 -11.38
N VAL A 17 14.99 3.56 -12.45
CA VAL A 17 14.10 2.76 -13.32
C VAL A 17 14.87 1.63 -14.00
N ARG A 18 16.07 1.87 -14.52
CA ARG A 18 16.89 0.82 -15.15
C ARG A 18 17.32 -0.27 -14.16
N GLU A 19 17.70 0.10 -12.95
CA GLU A 19 18.15 -0.87 -11.94
C GLU A 19 16.96 -1.57 -11.27
N ALA A 20 15.85 -0.88 -11.09
CA ALA A 20 14.59 -1.46 -10.65
C ALA A 20 13.99 -2.39 -11.73
N LEU A 21 14.14 -2.10 -13.01
CA LEU A 21 13.79 -3.01 -14.11
C LEU A 21 14.75 -4.20 -14.20
N LYS A 22 16.05 -4.05 -13.88
CA LYS A 22 16.95 -5.21 -13.79
C LYS A 22 16.64 -6.10 -12.59
N VAL A 23 16.30 -5.52 -11.45
CA VAL A 23 15.92 -6.27 -10.23
C VAL A 23 14.53 -6.87 -10.40
N SER A 24 13.58 -6.13 -10.95
CA SER A 24 12.25 -6.64 -11.32
C SER A 24 12.37 -7.70 -12.41
N TRP A 25 13.16 -7.53 -13.47
CA TRP A 25 13.38 -8.55 -14.49
C TRP A 25 14.18 -9.75 -13.94
N ALA A 26 15.14 -9.58 -13.04
CA ALA A 26 15.85 -10.69 -12.40
C ALA A 26 14.97 -11.44 -11.39
N LEU A 27 14.04 -10.76 -10.72
CA LEU A 27 13.01 -11.38 -9.88
C LEU A 27 11.94 -12.04 -10.77
N PHE A 28 11.50 -11.39 -11.84
CA PHE A 28 10.46 -11.85 -12.77
C PHE A 28 10.95 -13.03 -13.62
N VAL A 29 12.18 -12.99 -14.17
CA VAL A 29 12.81 -14.14 -14.87
C VAL A 29 13.40 -15.15 -13.90
N GLY A 30 13.86 -14.75 -12.72
CA GLY A 30 14.28 -15.68 -11.68
C GLY A 30 13.13 -16.52 -11.12
N VAL A 31 11.93 -15.92 -11.00
CA VAL A 31 10.70 -16.54 -10.49
C VAL A 31 9.87 -17.21 -11.59
N LEU A 32 9.85 -16.70 -12.83
CA LEU A 32 9.10 -17.31 -13.95
C LEU A 32 9.93 -18.20 -14.88
N PHE A 33 11.26 -18.04 -14.98
CA PHE A 33 12.08 -18.67 -16.03
C PHE A 33 13.22 -19.58 -15.53
N ARG A 34 13.39 -19.79 -14.21
CA ARG A 34 14.09 -20.98 -13.70
C ARG A 34 13.20 -22.21 -13.53
N GLY A 35 11.95 -22.14 -13.99
CA GLY A 35 11.16 -23.32 -14.30
C GLY A 35 11.43 -23.73 -15.73
N GLU A 36 12.29 -24.73 -15.94
CA GLU A 36 12.11 -25.59 -17.10
C GLU A 36 10.67 -26.11 -17.06
N VAL A 37 10.02 -26.00 -18.21
CA VAL A 37 8.64 -26.41 -18.48
C VAL A 37 8.37 -27.78 -17.87
N CYS A 38 7.59 -27.82 -16.79
CA CYS A 38 6.85 -29.01 -16.42
C CYS A 38 5.37 -28.69 -16.59
N CYS A 39 4.85 -29.07 -17.75
CA CYS A 39 3.44 -29.12 -18.05
C CYS A 39 2.67 -29.79 -16.90
N LEU A 40 1.64 -29.13 -16.39
CA LEU A 40 0.54 -29.79 -15.73
C LEU A 40 -0.70 -28.94 -15.98
N GLU A 41 -1.56 -29.44 -16.88
CA GLU A 41 -2.98 -29.13 -16.89
C GLU A 41 -3.50 -29.30 -15.46
N CYS A 42 -3.93 -28.21 -14.84
CA CYS A 42 -4.61 -28.23 -13.55
C CYS A 42 -5.79 -27.26 -13.64
N ASP A 43 -6.97 -27.82 -13.43
CA ASP A 43 -8.29 -27.23 -13.56
C ASP A 43 -8.40 -25.77 -13.11
N VAL A 44 -8.80 -24.94 -14.08
CA VAL A 44 -9.31 -23.59 -13.89
C VAL A 44 -10.70 -23.71 -13.29
N ASN A 45 -10.80 -23.95 -11.98
CA ASN A 45 -11.99 -23.59 -11.19
C ASN A 45 -11.66 -23.68 -9.69
N ASN A 46 -11.61 -22.51 -9.05
CA ASN A 46 -11.87 -22.33 -7.61
C ASN A 46 -10.73 -22.51 -6.59
N ALA A 47 -9.50 -22.11 -6.89
CA ALA A 47 -8.45 -22.00 -5.87
C ALA A 47 -7.95 -20.55 -5.75
N THR A 48 -8.11 -19.96 -4.56
CA THR A 48 -7.26 -18.84 -4.14
C THR A 48 -5.79 -19.31 -4.17
N PRO A 49 -4.81 -18.46 -4.52
CA PRO A 49 -3.41 -18.87 -4.59
C PRO A 49 -2.95 -19.24 -3.17
N SER A 50 -3.00 -20.53 -2.83
CA SER A 50 -2.54 -20.99 -1.53
C SER A 50 -1.02 -20.87 -1.44
N ASP A 51 -0.50 -20.49 -0.27
CA ASP A 51 0.92 -20.33 0.09
C ASP A 51 1.82 -21.52 -0.35
N SER A 52 1.21 -22.68 -0.60
CA SER A 52 1.87 -23.87 -1.10
C SER A 52 2.42 -23.75 -2.52
N ILE A 53 1.86 -22.87 -3.37
CA ILE A 53 2.31 -22.71 -4.77
C ILE A 53 3.62 -21.95 -4.81
N PHE A 54 3.74 -20.83 -4.10
CA PHE A 54 4.97 -20.02 -4.12
C PHE A 54 6.17 -20.75 -3.52
N SER A 55 6.02 -21.43 -2.37
CA SER A 55 7.15 -22.15 -1.76
C SER A 55 7.61 -23.39 -2.54
N ARG A 56 6.70 -24.03 -3.30
CA ARG A 56 7.03 -25.24 -4.08
C ARG A 56 7.55 -24.91 -5.47
N THR A 57 7.10 -23.81 -6.06
CA THR A 57 7.45 -23.43 -7.44
C THR A 57 8.71 -22.57 -7.48
N VAL A 58 8.91 -21.75 -6.45
CA VAL A 58 10.12 -20.94 -6.25
C VAL A 58 10.75 -21.47 -4.97
N GLN A 59 12.01 -21.92 -5.01
CA GLN A 59 12.74 -22.41 -3.82
C GLN A 59 13.07 -21.27 -2.84
N LEU A 60 12.03 -20.61 -2.33
CA LEU A 60 12.10 -19.54 -1.35
C LEU A 60 12.08 -20.14 0.05
N LYS A 61 12.74 -19.45 0.97
CA LYS A 61 12.49 -19.70 2.39
C LYS A 61 11.04 -19.34 2.70
N SER A 62 10.44 -20.01 3.68
CA SER A 62 9.03 -19.77 4.06
C SER A 62 8.75 -18.29 4.34
N ASP A 63 9.69 -17.60 5.01
CA ASP A 63 9.57 -16.18 5.31
C ASP A 63 9.56 -15.29 4.06
N ASP A 64 10.32 -15.67 3.02
CA ASP A 64 10.35 -14.94 1.74
C ASP A 64 9.08 -15.22 0.91
N ALA A 65 8.52 -16.43 1.01
CA ALA A 65 7.27 -16.78 0.34
C ALA A 65 6.07 -16.01 0.93
N ASP A 66 5.98 -15.90 2.25
CA ASP A 66 4.92 -15.11 2.93
C ASP A 66 5.00 -13.63 2.55
N LEU A 67 6.22 -13.09 2.44
CA LEU A 67 6.47 -11.72 2.00
C LEU A 67 5.94 -11.47 0.59
N VAL A 68 6.30 -12.37 -0.34
CA VAL A 68 5.89 -12.30 -1.74
C VAL A 68 4.37 -12.43 -1.87
N ALA A 69 3.75 -13.39 -1.18
CA ALA A 69 2.29 -13.57 -1.19
C ALA A 69 1.56 -12.33 -0.66
N SER A 70 2.08 -11.69 0.40
CA SER A 70 1.51 -10.47 0.97
C SER A 70 1.65 -9.27 0.04
N LEU A 71 2.81 -9.13 -0.62
CA LEU A 71 3.03 -8.10 -1.65
C LEU A 71 2.01 -8.23 -2.79
N PHE A 72 1.84 -9.43 -3.34
CA PHE A 72 0.85 -9.69 -4.39
C PHE A 72 -0.58 -9.42 -3.92
N SER A 73 -0.92 -9.81 -2.69
CA SER A 73 -2.25 -9.58 -2.12
C SER A 73 -2.56 -8.09 -1.93
N SER A 74 -1.53 -7.25 -1.74
CA SER A 74 -1.69 -5.81 -1.57
C SER A 74 -1.75 -5.02 -2.87
N ARG A 75 -1.43 -5.64 -4.02
CA ARG A 75 -1.32 -4.98 -5.32
C ARG A 75 -2.56 -4.16 -5.67
N ASP A 76 -3.72 -4.82 -5.72
CA ASP A 76 -4.95 -4.19 -6.19
C ASP A 76 -5.36 -3.03 -5.28
N ALA A 77 -5.14 -3.16 -3.97
CA ALA A 77 -5.42 -2.10 -3.00
C ALA A 77 -4.49 -0.88 -3.22
N VAL A 78 -3.20 -1.12 -3.46
CA VAL A 78 -2.22 -0.06 -3.76
C VAL A 78 -2.56 0.65 -5.07
N SER A 79 -2.81 -0.09 -6.15
CA SER A 79 -3.14 0.48 -7.47
C SER A 79 -4.46 1.28 -7.42
N ALA A 80 -5.51 0.72 -6.83
CA ALA A 80 -6.81 1.38 -6.73
C ALA A 80 -6.74 2.67 -5.89
N LEU A 81 -5.96 2.67 -4.79
CA LEU A 81 -5.77 3.87 -4.00
C LEU A 81 -4.93 4.92 -4.74
N ALA A 82 -3.87 4.51 -5.44
CA ALA A 82 -3.04 5.42 -6.22
C ALA A 82 -3.89 6.14 -7.29
N GLU A 83 -4.71 5.41 -8.04
CA GLU A 83 -5.61 5.99 -9.05
C GLU A 83 -6.60 6.99 -8.44
N ARG A 84 -7.20 6.63 -7.30
CA ARG A 84 -8.08 7.53 -6.55
C ARG A 84 -7.34 8.81 -6.15
N VAL A 85 -6.18 8.68 -5.53
CA VAL A 85 -5.34 9.82 -5.08
C VAL A 85 -4.90 10.70 -6.25
N HIS A 86 -4.58 10.12 -7.40
CA HIS A 86 -4.14 10.89 -8.57
C HIS A 86 -5.21 11.86 -9.07
N SER A 87 -6.49 11.49 -8.97
CA SER A 87 -7.61 12.38 -9.33
C SER A 87 -7.86 13.55 -8.35
N LEU A 88 -7.28 13.51 -7.16
CA LEU A 88 -7.46 14.54 -6.12
C LEU A 88 -6.63 15.81 -6.39
N PRO A 89 -6.78 16.89 -5.60
CA PRO A 89 -5.85 18.00 -5.59
C PRO A 89 -4.38 17.58 -5.32
N PRO A 90 -3.39 18.44 -5.61
CA PRO A 90 -2.00 18.20 -5.23
C PRO A 90 -1.87 17.95 -3.72
N ALA A 91 -0.89 17.12 -3.32
CA ALA A 91 -0.68 16.77 -1.92
C ALA A 91 -0.58 18.03 -1.05
N SER A 92 0.25 19.00 -1.43
CA SER A 92 0.47 20.24 -0.66
C SER A 92 -0.79 21.08 -0.36
N THR A 93 -1.89 20.91 -1.09
CA THR A 93 -3.14 21.66 -0.84
C THR A 93 -4.27 20.79 -0.32
N ILE A 94 -4.06 19.47 -0.20
CA ILE A 94 -5.12 18.48 0.05
C ILE A 94 -5.95 18.79 1.30
N ARG A 95 -5.30 19.26 2.38
CA ARG A 95 -5.94 19.62 3.65
C ARG A 95 -6.91 20.79 3.54
N SER A 96 -6.63 21.72 2.63
CA SER A 96 -7.43 22.93 2.41
C SER A 96 -8.45 22.77 1.28
N SER A 97 -8.20 21.84 0.35
CA SER A 97 -8.98 21.67 -0.87
C SER A 97 -10.12 20.65 -0.73
N LEU A 98 -10.01 19.69 0.18
CA LEU A 98 -11.06 18.69 0.41
C LEU A 98 -12.05 19.14 1.48
N ALA A 99 -13.32 18.74 1.34
CA ALA A 99 -14.28 18.86 2.41
C ALA A 99 -13.85 18.00 3.61
N PRO A 100 -14.21 18.37 4.86
CA PRO A 100 -13.77 17.63 6.05
C PRO A 100 -14.08 16.12 6.00
N ALA A 101 -15.28 15.75 5.56
CA ALA A 101 -15.67 14.34 5.45
C ALA A 101 -14.84 13.56 4.41
N ASP A 102 -14.48 14.19 3.30
CA ASP A 102 -13.66 13.57 2.25
C ASP A 102 -12.20 13.43 2.72
N LEU A 103 -11.69 14.40 3.46
CA LEU A 103 -10.37 14.34 4.07
C LEU A 103 -10.29 13.20 5.10
N ASP A 104 -11.33 13.04 5.94
CA ASP A 104 -11.39 11.94 6.91
C ASP A 104 -11.39 10.58 6.21
N ASN A 105 -12.21 10.41 5.17
CA ASN A 105 -12.27 9.16 4.40
C ASN A 105 -10.92 8.87 3.72
N LEU A 106 -10.26 9.91 3.16
CA LEU A 106 -8.93 9.77 2.59
C LEU A 106 -7.89 9.33 3.64
N ARG A 107 -7.93 9.91 4.85
CA ARG A 107 -7.03 9.55 5.94
C ARG A 107 -7.24 8.10 6.39
N GLU A 108 -8.49 7.66 6.49
CA GLU A 108 -8.86 6.28 6.79
C GLU A 108 -8.32 5.32 5.72
N ASP A 109 -8.56 5.62 4.45
CA ASP A 109 -8.15 4.77 3.34
C ASP A 109 -6.62 4.64 3.23
N VAL A 110 -5.92 5.77 3.20
CA VAL A 110 -4.45 5.81 3.11
C VAL A 110 -3.84 5.22 4.38
N GLY A 111 -4.40 5.56 5.54
CA GLY A 111 -3.92 5.07 6.82
C GLY A 111 -4.07 3.56 6.96
N SER A 112 -5.20 3.01 6.51
CA SER A 112 -5.45 1.57 6.51
C SER A 112 -4.49 0.84 5.58
N LEU A 113 -4.28 1.34 4.35
CA LEU A 113 -3.30 0.75 3.43
C LEU A 113 -1.90 0.71 4.05
N VAL A 114 -1.40 1.85 4.56
CA VAL A 114 -0.05 1.91 5.16
C VAL A 114 0.04 0.97 6.36
N ARG A 115 -1.01 0.90 7.16
CA ARG A 115 -1.06 -0.01 8.31
C ARG A 115 -1.00 -1.46 7.87
N ASP A 116 -1.81 -1.88 6.90
CA ASP A 116 -1.86 -3.27 6.43
C ASP A 116 -0.51 -3.69 5.81
N LEU A 117 0.09 -2.81 4.99
CA LEU A 117 1.41 -3.03 4.44
C LEU A 117 2.49 -3.09 5.54
N GLY A 118 2.45 -2.22 6.54
CA GLY A 118 3.42 -2.22 7.64
C GLY A 118 3.20 -3.33 8.68
N GLN A 119 2.02 -3.94 8.74
CA GLN A 119 1.77 -5.14 9.56
C GLN A 119 2.18 -6.43 8.83
N THR A 120 2.47 -6.35 7.53
CA THR A 120 3.01 -7.48 6.76
C THR A 120 4.38 -7.87 7.27
N LYS A 121 4.55 -9.16 7.58
CA LYS A 121 5.82 -9.73 8.05
C LYS A 121 6.90 -9.51 6.99
N GLY A 122 8.01 -8.90 7.39
CA GLY A 122 9.15 -8.61 6.51
C GLY A 122 9.11 -7.24 5.81
N LEU A 123 7.95 -6.56 5.77
CA LEU A 123 7.84 -5.19 5.28
C LEU A 123 8.07 -4.17 6.40
N ARG A 124 7.17 -4.13 7.40
CA ARG A 124 7.24 -3.20 8.55
C ARG A 124 7.54 -1.75 8.13
N ASP A 125 8.72 -1.25 8.50
CA ASP A 125 9.26 0.08 8.23
C ASP A 125 9.64 0.30 6.75
N LYS A 126 9.49 -0.72 5.91
CA LYS A 126 9.80 -0.72 4.47
C LYS A 126 8.55 -0.92 3.62
N TRP A 127 7.37 -0.60 4.14
CA TRP A 127 6.11 -0.76 3.42
C TRP A 127 6.09 0.00 2.09
N GLU A 128 6.87 1.08 1.95
CA GLU A 128 7.02 1.82 0.69
C GLU A 128 7.59 0.95 -0.45
N LEU A 129 8.31 -0.14 -0.13
CA LEU A 129 8.76 -1.10 -1.12
C LEU A 129 7.60 -1.81 -1.81
N ALA A 130 6.47 -2.04 -1.15
CA ALA A 130 5.27 -2.56 -1.82
C ALA A 130 4.78 -1.58 -2.89
N VAL A 131 4.69 -0.30 -2.54
CA VAL A 131 4.26 0.75 -3.48
C VAL A 131 5.20 0.82 -4.67
N LEU A 132 6.51 0.76 -4.43
CA LEU A 132 7.51 0.76 -5.49
C LEU A 132 7.39 -0.47 -6.40
N ILE A 133 7.20 -1.67 -5.83
CA ILE A 133 7.05 -2.90 -6.63
C ILE A 133 5.81 -2.81 -7.51
N VAL A 134 4.67 -2.38 -6.97
CA VAL A 134 3.43 -2.20 -7.73
C VAL A 134 3.62 -1.14 -8.83
N ALA A 135 4.30 -0.03 -8.54
CA ALA A 135 4.63 0.98 -9.55
C ALA A 135 5.48 0.40 -10.70
N LEU A 136 6.47 -0.44 -10.38
CA LEU A 136 7.32 -1.08 -11.38
C LEU A 136 6.54 -2.09 -12.23
N GLU A 137 5.65 -2.86 -11.61
CA GLU A 137 4.76 -3.78 -12.34
C GLU A 137 3.89 -3.02 -13.35
N ASP A 138 3.33 -1.88 -12.95
CA ASP A 138 2.50 -1.05 -13.83
C ASP A 138 3.32 -0.40 -14.95
N VAL A 139 4.54 0.05 -14.66
CA VAL A 139 5.47 0.55 -15.70
C VAL A 139 5.76 -0.55 -16.73
N VAL A 140 6.09 -1.75 -16.28
CA VAL A 140 6.37 -2.90 -17.16
C VAL A 140 5.12 -3.27 -17.97
N ALA A 141 3.94 -3.27 -17.33
CA ALA A 141 2.68 -3.56 -18.00
C ALA A 141 2.37 -2.55 -19.12
N ARG A 142 2.64 -1.26 -18.90
CA ARG A 142 2.42 -0.20 -19.92
C ARG A 142 3.46 -0.21 -21.03
N ALA A 143 4.71 -0.53 -20.74
CA ALA A 143 5.76 -0.68 -21.76
C ALA A 143 5.50 -1.89 -22.69
N GLY A 144 4.67 -2.85 -22.25
CA GLY A 144 4.29 -4.02 -23.03
C GLY A 144 5.49 -4.91 -23.34
N ARG A 145 5.63 -5.32 -24.62
CA ARG A 145 6.76 -6.16 -25.08
C ARG A 145 7.97 -5.34 -25.57
N SER A 146 8.00 -4.04 -25.29
CA SER A 146 9.14 -3.20 -25.66
C SER A 146 10.41 -3.65 -24.91
N GLU A 147 11.55 -3.68 -25.60
CA GLU A 147 12.85 -3.99 -24.99
C GLU A 147 13.35 -2.84 -24.08
N SER A 148 12.73 -1.66 -24.16
CA SER A 148 13.06 -0.50 -23.34
C SER A 148 11.81 0.16 -22.80
N VAL A 149 11.89 0.60 -21.55
CA VAL A 149 10.93 1.50 -20.94
C VAL A 149 11.28 2.93 -21.32
N ASP A 150 10.36 3.60 -22.02
CA ASP A 150 10.46 5.01 -22.36
C ASP A 150 9.85 5.90 -21.27
N ASP A 151 10.21 7.18 -21.29
CA ASP A 151 9.71 8.15 -20.31
C ASP A 151 8.18 8.38 -20.46
N GLU A 152 7.60 8.18 -21.64
CA GLU A 152 6.17 8.38 -21.91
C GLU A 152 5.30 7.34 -21.19
N SER A 153 5.76 6.10 -21.12
CA SER A 153 5.11 5.01 -20.38
C SER A 153 5.42 5.05 -18.88
N ALA A 154 6.64 5.44 -18.49
CA ALA A 154 7.08 5.42 -17.10
C ALA A 154 6.62 6.62 -16.27
N VAL A 155 6.81 7.84 -16.77
CA VAL A 155 6.59 9.06 -15.99
C VAL A 155 5.17 9.15 -15.42
N PRO A 156 4.09 8.91 -16.20
CA PRO A 156 2.74 9.00 -15.66
C PRO A 156 2.46 7.99 -14.53
N VAL A 157 3.08 6.80 -14.58
CA VAL A 157 2.96 5.79 -13.52
C VAL A 157 3.74 6.24 -12.28
N LEU A 158 4.95 6.75 -12.45
CA LEU A 158 5.75 7.23 -11.33
C LEU A 158 5.12 8.46 -10.65
N GLU A 159 4.48 9.35 -11.40
CA GLU A 159 3.71 10.48 -10.86
C GLU A 159 2.48 10.02 -10.08
N LEU A 160 1.79 9.00 -10.58
CA LEU A 160 0.64 8.36 -9.92
C LEU A 160 1.01 7.84 -8.52
N TYR A 161 2.03 7.00 -8.42
CA TYR A 161 2.47 6.43 -7.14
C TYR A 161 3.27 7.42 -6.29
N GLY A 162 4.01 8.34 -6.90
CA GLY A 162 4.71 9.42 -6.22
C GLY A 162 3.73 10.30 -5.44
N LYS A 163 2.61 10.68 -6.05
CA LYS A 163 1.56 11.45 -5.38
C LYS A 163 0.95 10.70 -4.18
N LEU A 164 0.77 9.38 -4.27
CA LEU A 164 0.31 8.59 -3.13
C LEU A 164 1.28 8.73 -1.93
N LEU A 165 2.58 8.60 -2.18
CA LEU A 165 3.59 8.77 -1.13
C LEU A 165 3.63 10.20 -0.57
N GLU A 166 3.48 11.22 -1.43
CA GLU A 166 3.37 12.62 -1.00
C GLU A 166 2.13 12.86 -0.12
N ILE A 167 0.99 12.22 -0.42
CA ILE A 167 -0.19 12.30 0.44
C ILE A 167 0.06 11.61 1.80
N CYS A 168 0.76 10.47 1.82
CA CYS A 168 1.15 9.84 3.08
C CYS A 168 2.01 10.76 3.95
N ASP A 169 2.89 11.54 3.35
CA ASP A 169 3.70 12.57 4.04
C ASP A 169 2.83 13.73 4.50
N GLU A 170 2.09 14.34 3.59
CA GLU A 170 1.27 15.51 3.87
C GLU A 170 0.25 15.24 4.98
N LEU A 171 -0.29 14.02 5.08
CA LEU A 171 -1.28 13.63 6.08
C LEU A 171 -0.66 13.04 7.36
N ASP A 172 0.66 12.98 7.50
CA ASP A 172 1.37 12.38 8.65
C ASP A 172 1.04 10.89 8.86
N LEU A 173 0.83 10.12 7.78
CA LEU A 173 0.38 8.73 7.83
C LEU A 173 1.51 7.69 7.67
N ARG A 174 2.74 8.10 7.33
CA ARG A 174 3.87 7.16 7.11
C ARG A 174 4.13 6.18 8.24
N LYS A 175 3.91 6.60 9.50
CA LYS A 175 4.18 5.81 10.70
C LYS A 175 2.93 5.21 11.33
N VAL A 176 1.79 5.26 10.65
CA VAL A 176 0.52 4.76 11.19
C VAL A 176 0.52 3.23 11.38
N TRP A 177 1.44 2.52 10.74
CA TRP A 177 1.65 1.10 10.98
C TRP A 177 2.15 0.80 12.40
N GLU A 178 2.83 1.74 13.06
CA GLU A 178 3.25 1.66 14.47
C GLU A 178 2.15 2.10 15.45
N LEU A 179 1.07 2.71 14.95
CA LEU A 179 0.04 3.33 15.78
C LEU A 179 -0.64 2.28 16.65
N LYS A 180 -0.62 2.51 17.97
CA LYS A 180 -1.36 1.70 18.93
C LYS A 180 -2.77 2.26 19.11
N PRO A 181 -3.78 1.40 19.34
CA PRO A 181 -5.11 1.85 19.73
C PRO A 181 -5.04 2.81 20.92
N LEU A 182 -5.76 3.92 20.85
CA LEU A 182 -5.82 4.92 21.91
C LEU A 182 -6.50 4.38 23.18
N LEU A 183 -7.44 3.45 22.99
CA LEU A 183 -8.14 2.74 24.05
C LEU A 183 -7.64 1.30 24.13
N SER A 184 -7.35 0.83 25.34
CA SER A 184 -6.98 -0.57 25.57
C SER A 184 -8.21 -1.48 25.55
N GLY A 185 -7.98 -2.80 25.49
CA GLY A 185 -9.08 -3.78 25.61
C GLY A 185 -9.87 -3.63 26.91
N ASP A 186 -9.18 -3.31 28.02
CA ASP A 186 -9.81 -3.11 29.32
C ASP A 186 -10.65 -1.83 29.35
N ASP A 187 -10.18 -0.76 28.70
CA ASP A 187 -10.97 0.47 28.55
C ASP A 187 -12.26 0.19 27.77
N ILE A 188 -12.18 -0.55 26.67
CA ILE A 188 -13.34 -0.92 25.84
C ILE A 188 -14.35 -1.76 26.65
N VAL A 189 -13.86 -2.74 27.43
CA VAL A 189 -14.70 -3.55 28.33
C VAL A 189 -15.43 -2.66 29.34
N ARG A 190 -14.73 -1.69 29.95
CA ARG A 190 -15.31 -0.73 30.89
C ARG A 190 -16.34 0.18 30.23
N ILE A 191 -16.05 0.71 29.04
CA ILE A 191 -16.89 1.69 28.34
C ILE A 191 -18.18 1.04 27.80
N LEU A 192 -18.06 -0.12 27.16
CA LEU A 192 -19.20 -0.82 26.55
C LEU A 192 -19.92 -1.76 27.51
N ASN A 193 -19.36 -1.99 28.71
CA ASN A 193 -19.85 -2.95 29.70
C ASN A 193 -20.07 -4.36 29.10
N ARG A 194 -19.13 -4.80 28.25
CA ARG A 194 -19.17 -6.10 27.55
C ARG A 194 -17.94 -6.92 27.88
N LYS A 195 -18.09 -8.25 27.91
CA LYS A 195 -16.97 -9.17 28.13
C LYS A 195 -16.03 -9.18 26.91
N PRO A 196 -14.72 -9.37 27.12
CA PRO A 196 -13.79 -9.58 26.01
C PRO A 196 -14.21 -10.82 25.22
N GLY A 197 -14.19 -10.71 23.89
CA GLY A 197 -14.62 -11.76 22.97
C GLY A 197 -14.11 -11.54 21.55
N PRO A 198 -14.51 -12.39 20.59
CA PRO A 198 -14.00 -12.36 19.21
C PRO A 198 -14.10 -10.98 18.52
N GLY A 199 -15.14 -10.20 18.83
CA GLY A 199 -15.33 -8.84 18.29
C GLY A 199 -14.40 -7.76 18.86
N MET A 200 -13.61 -8.05 19.90
CA MET A 200 -12.72 -7.05 20.51
C MET A 200 -11.66 -6.54 19.52
N LYS A 201 -11.17 -7.42 18.64
CA LYS A 201 -10.19 -7.05 17.60
C LYS A 201 -10.78 -6.03 16.63
N GLU A 202 -12.02 -6.21 16.21
CA GLU A 202 -12.74 -5.31 15.29
C GLU A 202 -12.95 -3.92 15.92
N ILE A 203 -13.26 -3.89 17.22
CA ILE A 203 -13.40 -2.63 17.96
C ILE A 203 -12.06 -1.91 18.05
N LEU A 204 -10.97 -2.61 18.39
CA LEU A 204 -9.63 -2.03 18.44
C LEU A 204 -9.17 -1.48 17.08
N VAL A 205 -9.47 -2.20 15.99
CA VAL A 205 -9.23 -1.70 14.62
C VAL A 205 -10.06 -0.44 14.36
N SER A 206 -11.32 -0.43 14.75
CA SER A 206 -12.21 0.75 14.58
C SER A 206 -11.71 1.96 15.38
N VAL A 207 -11.14 1.75 16.57
CA VAL A 207 -10.50 2.82 17.37
C VAL A 207 -9.29 3.39 16.63
N VAL A 208 -8.46 2.54 16.03
CA VAL A 208 -7.31 3.00 15.24
C VAL A 208 -7.76 3.79 14.00
N VAL A 209 -8.80 3.32 13.30
CA VAL A 209 -9.40 4.05 12.18
C VAL A 209 -9.93 5.42 12.63
N TRP A 210 -10.59 5.49 13.79
CA TRP A 210 -11.03 6.76 14.36
C TRP A 210 -9.84 7.70 14.64
N GLN A 211 -8.72 7.19 15.15
CA GLN A 211 -7.49 7.98 15.37
C GLN A 211 -6.89 8.50 14.04
N MET A 212 -6.99 7.74 12.95
CA MET A 212 -6.54 8.19 11.63
C MET A 212 -7.34 9.38 11.14
N ARG A 213 -8.67 9.34 11.33
CA ARG A 213 -9.59 10.44 10.99
C ARG A 213 -9.41 11.65 11.90
N ASN A 214 -9.14 11.41 13.18
CA ASN A 214 -9.05 12.43 14.23
C ASN A 214 -7.63 12.50 14.82
N PRO A 215 -6.64 13.04 14.09
CA PRO A 215 -5.24 13.02 14.52
C PRO A 215 -4.99 13.83 15.82
N THR A 216 -5.82 14.82 16.11
CA THR A 216 -5.78 15.63 17.34
C THR A 216 -6.83 15.21 18.36
N GLY A 217 -7.56 14.12 18.10
CA GLY A 217 -8.63 13.63 18.95
C GLY A 217 -8.11 13.14 20.30
N SER A 218 -8.81 13.52 21.35
CA SER A 218 -8.51 13.11 22.73
C SER A 218 -9.09 11.74 23.05
N THR A 219 -8.59 11.13 24.14
CA THR A 219 -9.15 9.88 24.66
C THR A 219 -10.64 10.02 24.98
N SER A 220 -11.07 11.14 25.58
CA SER A 220 -12.47 11.39 25.93
C SER A 220 -13.40 11.40 24.71
N GLU A 221 -13.00 12.11 23.64
CA GLU A 221 -13.76 12.15 22.38
C GLU A 221 -13.84 10.76 21.74
N CYS A 222 -12.76 9.97 21.82
CA CYS A 222 -12.76 8.58 21.36
C CYS A 222 -13.74 7.71 22.14
N GLU A 223 -13.81 7.86 23.48
CA GLU A 223 -14.77 7.12 24.31
C GLU A 223 -16.21 7.50 23.97
N GLU A 224 -16.51 8.79 23.78
CA GLU A 224 -17.84 9.27 23.39
C GLU A 224 -18.27 8.71 22.02
N TRP A 225 -17.37 8.78 21.04
CA TRP A 225 -17.59 8.16 19.74
C TRP A 225 -17.83 6.66 19.85
N LEU A 226 -17.02 5.96 20.66
CA LEU A 226 -17.14 4.52 20.84
C LEU A 226 -18.50 4.14 21.44
N ARG A 227 -18.98 4.88 22.45
CA ARG A 227 -20.31 4.69 23.04
C ARG A 227 -21.40 4.91 21.98
N SER A 228 -21.31 5.99 21.20
CA SER A 228 -22.32 6.30 20.16
C SER A 228 -22.38 5.23 19.05
N ARG A 229 -21.28 4.55 18.76
CA ARG A 229 -21.16 3.62 17.63
C ARG A 229 -21.53 2.17 17.99
N TRP A 230 -21.34 1.76 19.24
CA TRP A 230 -21.37 0.35 19.67
C TRP A 230 -22.31 0.04 20.86
N THR A 231 -22.94 1.05 21.45
CA THR A 231 -23.99 0.84 22.47
C THR A 231 -25.30 0.45 21.79
#